data_AF-A0A523U4X8-F1
#
_entry.id   AF-A0A523U4X8-F1
#
_cell.length_a   1.000
_cell.length_b   1.000
_cell.length_c   1.000
_cell.angle_alpha   90.00
_cell.angle_beta   90.00
_cell.angle_gamma   90.00
#
_symmetry.space_group_name_H-M   'P 1'
#
loop_
_entity.id
_entity.type
_entity.pdbx_description
1 polymer ?
#
loop_
_entity_poly.entity_id
_entity_poly.type
_entity_poly.pdbx_seq_one_letter_code
_entity_poly.pdbx_strand_id
1 'polypeptide(L)' 'MSNEKGEPKKRRGISGLVFVGCMFAGMGIGFALENVVVGLFIGMGVGFVAMAIVRLKLGEW' A
#
# COMPACT_ATOMS: atom_id res chain seq x y z
N MET A 1 -12.93 -33.11 10.90
CA MET A 1 -13.51 -32.51 9.67
C MET A 1 -14.42 -31.37 10.12
N SER A 2 -14.23 -30.18 9.55
CA SER A 2 -15.08 -28.99 9.68
C SER A 2 -15.15 -28.28 11.04
N ASN A 3 -14.42 -27.16 11.16
CA ASN A 3 -15.11 -25.90 11.46
C ASN A 3 -14.41 -24.77 10.69
N GLU A 4 -15.04 -24.43 9.58
CA GLU A 4 -14.82 -23.27 8.74
C GLU A 4 -14.88 -22.01 9.61
N LYS A 5 -13.73 -21.52 10.09
CA LYS A 5 -13.61 -20.13 10.54
C LYS A 5 -13.59 -19.24 9.30
N GLY A 6 -14.75 -19.14 8.65
CA GLY A 6 -15.08 -18.04 7.76
C GLY A 6 -15.24 -16.79 8.60
N GLU A 7 -14.12 -16.23 9.07
CA GLU A 7 -14.13 -14.87 9.59
C GLU A 7 -14.57 -13.96 8.44
N PRO A 8 -15.57 -13.08 8.63
CA PRO A 8 -15.91 -12.10 7.62
C PRO A 8 -14.66 -11.24 7.43
N LYS A 9 -13.94 -11.49 6.32
CA LYS A 9 -12.62 -10.94 6.00
C LYS A 9 -12.76 -9.42 5.87
N LYS A 10 -12.66 -8.76 7.03
CA LYS A 10 -12.83 -7.34 7.25
C LYS A 10 -11.87 -6.63 6.29
N ARG A 11 -12.41 -6.17 5.16
CA ARG A 11 -11.72 -5.35 4.18
C ARG A 11 -11.42 -3.99 4.81
N ARG A 12 -10.46 -3.92 5.74
CA ARG A 12 -10.15 -2.70 6.51
C ARG A 12 -8.66 -2.41 6.65
N GLY A 13 -7.79 -3.08 5.90
CA GLY A 13 -6.34 -2.87 6.05
C GLY A 13 -5.48 -3.06 4.81
N ILE A 14 -6.05 -3.48 3.68
CA ILE A 14 -5.24 -3.79 2.49
C ILE A 14 -4.68 -2.50 1.86
N SER A 15 -5.46 -1.42 1.82
CA SER A 15 -5.03 -0.11 1.32
C SER A 15 -3.85 0.46 2.11
N GLY A 16 -3.89 0.36 3.44
CA GLY A 16 -2.78 0.78 4.31
C GLY A 16 -1.51 -0.04 4.11
N LEU A 17 -1.64 -1.36 3.96
CA LEU A 17 -0.50 -2.25 3.66
C LEU A 17 0.16 -1.93 2.31
N VAL A 18 -0.65 -1.65 1.29
CA VAL A 18 -0.16 -1.25 -0.05
C VAL A 18 0.59 0.08 0.03
N PHE A 19 0.11 1.04 0.82
CA PHE A 19 0.79 2.31 1.01
C PHE A 19 2.15 2.16 1.71
N VAL A 20 2.21 1.40 2.81
CA VAL A 20 3.45 1.16 3.55
C VAL A 20 4.47 0.43 2.67
N GLY A 21 4.04 -0.58 1.91
CA GLY A 21 4.91 -1.28 0.96
C GLY A 21 5.49 -0.35 -0.11
N CYS A 22 4.68 0.56 -0.65
CA CYS A 22 5.12 1.51 -1.65
C CYS A 22 6.07 2.59 -1.07
N MET A 23 5.83 3.04 0.16
CA MET A 23 6.74 3.93 0.90
C MET A 23 8.09 3.28 1.14
N PHE A 24 8.13 2.02 1.61
CA PHE A 24 9.39 1.28 1.81
C PHE A 24 10.14 1.04 0.50
N ALA A 25 9.43 0.69 -0.57
CA ALA A 25 10.03 0.53 -1.90
C ALA A 25 10.61 1.85 -2.41
N GLY A 26 9.84 2.95 -2.33
CA GLY A 26 10.30 4.28 -2.74
C GLY A 26 11.49 4.77 -1.91
N MET A 27 11.47 4.56 -0.59
CA MET A 27 12.58 4.90 0.30
C MET A 27 13.83 4.06 -0.01
N GLY A 28 13.68 2.76 -0.26
CA GLY A 28 14.79 1.89 -0.67
C GLY A 28 15.42 2.32 -2.00
N ILE A 29 14.60 2.68 -2.99
CA ILE A 29 15.08 3.23 -4.27
C ILE A 29 15.76 4.59 -4.05
N GLY A 30 15.19 5.46 -3.21
CA GLY A 30 15.80 6.75 -2.86
C GLY A 30 17.15 6.62 -2.17
N PHE A 31 17.31 5.60 -1.33
CA PHE A 31 18.57 5.31 -0.65
C PHE A 31 19.65 4.88 -1.65
N ALA A 32 19.28 4.09 -2.66
CA ALA A 32 20.20 3.66 -3.71
C ALA A 32 20.66 4.80 -4.64
N LEU A 33 19.86 5.86 -4.76
CA LEU A 33 20.16 7.04 -5.58
C LEU A 33 20.83 8.19 -4.79
N GLU A 34 21.21 7.94 -3.52
CA GLU A 34 21.69 8.94 -2.55
C GLU A 34 20.74 10.15 -2.39
N ASN A 35 19.48 9.98 -2.81
CA ASN A 35 18.47 11.02 -2.89
C ASN A 35 17.18 10.50 -2.25
N VAL A 36 17.25 10.37 -0.92
CA VAL A 36 16.13 9.89 -0.08
C VAL A 36 14.88 10.75 -0.27
N VAL A 37 15.05 12.05 -0.49
CA VAL A 37 13.95 12.99 -0.77
C VAL A 37 13.20 12.58 -2.03
N VAL A 38 13.90 12.29 -3.12
CA VAL A 38 13.30 11.85 -4.38
C VAL A 38 12.56 10.51 -4.18
N GLY A 39 13.19 9.55 -3.50
CA GLY A 39 12.55 8.27 -3.20
C GLY A 39 11.31 8.37 -2.32
N LEU A 40 11.29 9.29 -1.34
CA LEU A 40 10.11 9.58 -0.54
C LEU A 40 8.99 10.20 -1.38
N PHE A 41 9.29 11.18 -2.23
CA PHE A 41 8.29 11.78 -3.13
C PHE A 41 7.73 10.75 -4.11
N ILE A 42 8.56 9.88 -4.67
CA ILE A 42 8.12 8.78 -5.54
C ILE A 42 7.26 7.79 -4.74
N GLY A 43 7.72 7.32 -3.59
CA GLY A 43 6.97 6.37 -2.76
C GLY A 43 5.63 6.92 -2.29
N MET A 44 5.56 8.22 -1.98
CA MET A 44 4.33 8.88 -1.57
C MET A 44 3.38 9.04 -2.76
N GLY A 45 3.88 9.48 -3.91
CA GLY A 45 3.09 9.62 -5.14
C GLY A 45 2.52 8.28 -5.61
N VAL A 46 3.35 7.25 -5.74
CA VAL A 46 2.93 5.92 -6.16
C VAL A 46 2.02 5.27 -5.11
N GLY A 47 2.30 5.46 -3.82
CA GLY A 47 1.45 4.97 -2.74
C GLY A 47 0.06 5.61 -2.73
N PHE A 48 -0.04 6.90 -3.05
CA PHE A 48 -1.33 7.61 -3.13
C PHE A 48 -2.16 7.13 -4.32
N VAL A 49 -1.52 6.94 -5.48
CA VAL A 49 -2.17 6.39 -6.68
C VAL A 49 -2.62 4.94 -6.44
N ALA A 50 -1.78 4.12 -5.81
CA ALA A 50 -2.12 2.74 -5.48
C ALA A 50 -3.31 2.67 -4.50
N MET A 51 -3.34 3.51 -3.47
CA MET A 51 -4.51 3.60 -2.59
C MET A 51 -5.77 4.05 -3.33
N ALA A 52 -5.67 5.01 -4.24
CA ALA A 52 -6.81 5.45 -5.05
C ALA A 52 -7.36 4.31 -5.93
N ILE A 53 -6.48 3.57 -6.61
CA ILE A 53 -6.86 2.41 -7.45
C ILE A 53 -7.49 1.30 -6.59
N VAL A 54 -6.88 1.00 -5.44
CA VAL A 54 -7.38 0.00 -4.48
C VAL A 54 -8.76 0.42 -3.96
N ARG A 55 -8.97 1.68 -3.56
CA ARG A 55 -10.28 2.19 -3.15
C ARG A 55 -11.32 2.11 -4.26
N LEU A 56 -10.96 2.47 -5.50
CA LEU A 56 -11.84 2.35 -6.66
C LEU A 56 -12.23 0.89 -6.96
N LYS A 57 -11.28 -0.05 -6.84
CA LYS A 57 -11.53 -1.48 -7.06
C LYS A 57 -12.28 -2.17 -5.91
N LEU A 58 -12.07 -1.73 -4.68
CA LEU A 58 -12.70 -2.31 -3.48
C LEU A 58 -14.01 -1.64 -3.07
N GLY A 59 -14.38 -0.52 -3.71
CA GLY A 59 -15.66 0.15 -3.49
C GLY A 59 -15.79 0.82 -2.13
N GLU A 60 -14.68 1.22 -1.51
CA GLU A 60 -14.68 2.02 -0.27
C GLU A 60 -14.98 3.48 -0.64
N TRP A 61 -16.26 3.81 -0.79
CA TRP A 61 -16.77 5.18 -0.87
C TRP A 61 -16.98 5.75 0.54
#